data_AF-A0A8T8S8F8-F1
#
_entry.id   AF-A0A8T8S8F8-F1
#
_cell.length_a   1.000
_cell.length_b   1.000
_cell.length_c   1.000
_cell.angle_alpha   90.00
_cell.angle_beta   90.00
_cell.angle_gamma   90.00
#
_symmetry.space_group_name_H-M   'P 1'
#
loop_
_entity.id
_entity.type
_entity.pdbx_description
1 polymer ?
#
loop_
_entity_poly.entity_id
_entity_poly.type
_entity_poly.pdbx_seq_one_letter_code
_entity_poly.pdbx_strand_id
1 'polypeptide(L)' 'IGYQVGTRNIVDVLDAQRQLYSSVRFYNDARYDYILNNLRLKQAAGTLSPNDLEALQQYLKPDYDPDKDFLPAETPEA' A
#
# COMPACT_ATOMS: atom_id res chain seq x y z
N ILE A 1 -32.29 2.90 5.20
CA ILE A 1 -32.80 1.53 5.53
C ILE A 1 -31.63 0.56 5.27
N GLY A 2 -30.57 0.50 6.06
CA GLY A 2 -30.39 0.82 7.48
C GLY A 2 -30.69 -0.41 8.32
N TYR A 3 -29.66 -1.21 8.59
CA TYR A 3 -29.65 -2.40 9.46
C TYR A 3 -30.36 -3.67 8.96
N GLN A 4 -29.59 -4.54 8.28
CA GLN A 4 -29.82 -5.98 8.34
C GLN A 4 -28.50 -6.72 8.59
N VAL A 5 -28.07 -6.57 9.83
CA VAL A 5 -27.02 -7.37 10.48
C VAL A 5 -27.64 -8.74 10.75
N GLY A 6 -27.25 -9.75 9.99
CA GLY A 6 -27.85 -11.08 10.14
C GLY A 6 -27.31 -12.08 9.14
N THR A 7 -26.07 -12.53 9.33
CA THR A 7 -25.48 -13.75 8.74
C THR A 7 -25.20 -13.81 7.24
N ARG A 8 -25.82 -12.98 6.38
CA ARG A 8 -25.45 -12.89 4.95
C ARG A 8 -24.40 -11.84 4.63
N ASN A 9 -24.26 -10.82 5.46
CA ASN A 9 -23.37 -9.67 5.23
C ASN A 9 -21.92 -9.93 5.69
N ILE A 10 -21.69 -10.87 6.63
CA ILE A 10 -20.35 -11.16 7.13
C ILE A 10 -19.41 -11.67 6.02
N VAL A 11 -19.95 -12.39 5.04
CA VAL A 11 -19.18 -12.88 3.89
C VAL A 11 -18.75 -11.71 3.00
N ASP A 12 -19.67 -10.77 2.72
CA ASP A 12 -19.37 -9.58 1.93
C ASP A 12 -18.32 -8.69 2.61
N VAL A 13 -18.41 -8.51 3.93
CA VAL A 13 -17.41 -7.76 4.73
C VAL A 13 -16.05 -8.46 4.70
N LEU A 14 -16.02 -9.79 4.89
CA LEU A 14 -14.78 -10.56 4.85
C LEU A 14 -14.15 -10.56 3.44
N ASP A 15 -14.96 -10.64 2.40
CA ASP A 15 -14.48 -10.59 1.01
C ASP A 15 -14.00 -9.19 0.65
N ALA A 16 -14.69 -8.13 1.08
CA ALA A 16 -14.23 -6.74 0.94
C ALA A 16 -12.90 -6.51 1.70
N GLN A 17 -12.77 -7.04 2.92
CA GLN A 17 -11.53 -6.98 3.70
C GLN A 17 -10.38 -7.72 2.99
N ARG A 18 -10.64 -8.91 2.43
CA ARG A 18 -9.62 -9.63 1.63
C ARG A 18 -9.21 -8.85 0.39
N GLN A 19 -10.17 -8.28 -0.34
CA GLN A 19 -9.89 -7.49 -1.53
C GLN A 19 -9.09 -6.22 -1.21
N LEU A 20 -9.41 -5.58 -0.08
CA LEU A 20 -8.66 -4.46 0.46
C LEU A 20 -7.21 -4.88 0.71
N TYR A 21 -6.96 -5.92 1.52
CA TYR A 21 -5.60 -6.40 1.81
C TYR A 21 -4.84 -6.85 0.56
N SER A 22 -5.51 -7.44 -0.42
CA SER A 22 -4.88 -7.78 -1.70
C SER A 22 -4.43 -6.51 -2.45
N SER A 23 -5.27 -5.48 -2.45
CA SER A 23 -4.96 -4.19 -3.10
C SER A 23 -3.81 -3.46 -2.38
N VAL A 24 -3.77 -3.52 -1.04
CA VAL A 24 -2.62 -3.04 -0.23
C VAL A 24 -1.33 -3.65 -0.75
N ARG A 25 -1.33 -4.98 -0.84
CA ARG A 25 -0.14 -5.73 -1.18
C ARG A 25 0.32 -5.37 -2.59
N PHE A 26 -0.59 -5.34 -3.55
CA PHE A 26 -0.26 -4.92 -4.92
C PHE A 26 0.30 -3.50 -4.99
N TYR A 27 -0.26 -2.55 -4.23
CA TYR A 27 0.26 -1.20 -4.17
C TYR A 27 1.69 -1.15 -3.61
N ASN A 28 1.96 -1.87 -2.52
CA ASN A 28 3.29 -1.95 -1.94
C ASN A 28 4.29 -2.63 -2.87
N ASP A 29 3.91 -3.74 -3.50
CA ASP A 29 4.74 -4.45 -4.49
C ASP A 29 5.12 -3.51 -5.64
N ALA A 30 4.13 -2.80 -6.23
CA ALA A 30 4.37 -1.84 -7.31
C ALA A 30 5.28 -0.68 -6.90
N ARG A 31 5.16 -0.19 -5.65
CA ARG A 31 6.02 0.86 -5.11
C ARG A 31 7.48 0.38 -4.98
N TYR A 32 7.70 -0.82 -4.46
CA TYR A 32 9.05 -1.39 -4.35
C TYR A 32 9.66 -1.67 -5.72
N ASP A 33 8.86 -2.19 -6.65
CA ASP A 33 9.28 -2.42 -8.04
C ASP A 33 9.71 -1.12 -8.71
N TYR A 34 8.95 -0.04 -8.54
CA TYR A 34 9.31 1.28 -9.06
C TYR A 34 10.66 1.76 -8.53
N ILE A 35 10.88 1.67 -7.22
CA ILE A 35 12.14 2.05 -6.57
C ILE A 35 13.31 1.25 -7.14
N LEU A 36 13.16 -0.07 -7.21
CA LEU A 36 14.22 -0.95 -7.69
C LEU A 36 14.52 -0.73 -9.18
N ASN A 37 13.49 -0.55 -10.00
CA ASN A 37 13.66 -0.27 -11.42
C ASN A 37 14.33 1.08 -11.66
N ASN A 38 14.04 2.10 -10.86
CA ASN A 38 14.72 3.39 -10.94
C ASN A 38 16.21 3.26 -10.60
N LEU A 39 16.56 2.52 -9.54
CA LEU A 39 17.95 2.27 -9.17
C LEU A 39 18.70 1.48 -10.25
N ARG A 40 18.08 0.42 -10.79
CA ARG A 40 18.65 -0.38 -11.89
C ARG A 40 18.88 0.47 -13.13
N LEU A 41 17.96 1.37 -13.45
CA LEU A 41 18.11 2.30 -14.57
C LEU A 41 19.31 3.24 -14.37
N LYS A 42 19.46 3.82 -13.17
CA LYS A 42 20.61 4.67 -12.83
C LYS A 42 21.92 3.89 -12.83
N GLN A 43 21.91 2.64 -12.36
CA GLN A 43 23.06 1.75 -12.41
C GLN A 43 23.50 1.48 -13.85
N ALA A 44 22.55 1.13 -14.74
CA ALA A 44 22.83 0.87 -16.15
C ALA A 44 23.33 2.12 -16.89
N ALA A 45 22.85 3.30 -16.50
CA ALA A 45 23.33 4.58 -17.01
C ALA A 45 24.69 5.02 -16.43
N GLY A 46 25.21 4.32 -15.41
CA GLY A 46 26.44 4.68 -14.71
C GLY A 46 26.33 5.93 -13.83
N THR A 47 25.11 6.38 -13.53
CA THR A 47 24.83 7.60 -12.75
C THR A 47 24.39 7.31 -11.31
N LEU A 48 24.33 6.04 -10.92
CA LEU A 48 23.99 5.64 -9.56
C LEU A 48 25.00 6.20 -8.56
N SER A 49 24.50 6.94 -7.58
CA SER A 49 25.27 7.62 -6.55
C SER A 49 24.70 7.33 -5.15
N PRO A 50 25.49 7.52 -4.07
CA PRO A 50 24.98 7.43 -2.70
C PRO A 50 23.81 8.37 -2.42
N ASN A 51 23.79 9.55 -3.06
CA ASN A 51 22.70 10.53 -2.95
C ASN A 51 21.37 9.96 -3.45
N ASP A 52 21.39 8.99 -4.37
CA ASP A 52 20.17 8.33 -4.84
C ASP A 52 19.55 7.43 -3.76
N LEU A 53 20.38 6.84 -2.88
CA LEU A 53 19.91 6.07 -1.74
C LEU A 53 19.33 6.97 -0.65
N GLU A 54 19.93 8.14 -0.42
CA GLU A 54 19.38 9.15 0.49
C GLU A 54 18.04 9.69 -0.02
N ALA A 55 17.94 9.96 -1.32
CA ALA A 55 16.69 10.34 -1.96
C ALA A 55 15.62 9.25 -1.91
N LEU A 56 15.97 7.98 -1.67
CA LEU A 56 14.99 6.93 -1.41
C LEU A 56 14.40 6.97 -0.02
N GLN A 57 15.10 7.57 0.95
CA GLN A 57 14.64 7.63 2.33
C GLN A 57 13.32 8.39 2.45
N GLN A 58 13.07 9.40 1.61
CA GLN A 58 11.78 10.12 1.57
C GLN A 58 10.61 9.22 1.10
N TYR A 59 10.90 8.15 0.36
CA TYR A 59 9.92 7.19 -0.14
C TYR A 59 9.84 5.95 0.75
N LEU A 60 10.56 5.88 1.86
CA LEU A 60 10.49 4.79 2.82
C LEU A 60 9.85 5.35 4.09
N LYS A 61 8.69 4.83 4.48
CA LYS A 61 8.07 5.17 5.75
C LYS A 61 8.60 4.15 6.78
N PRO A 62 9.55 4.52 7.66
CA PRO A 62 10.20 3.56 8.56
C PRO A 62 9.24 2.96 9.59
N ASP A 63 8.12 3.64 9.84
CA ASP A 63 7.04 3.29 10.76
C ASP A 63 5.78 2.82 10.03
N TYR A 64 5.90 2.29 8.80
CA TYR A 64 4.74 1.77 8.06
C TYR A 64 3.99 0.71 8.87
N ASP A 65 2.76 1.02 9.24
CA ASP A 65 1.85 0.10 9.93
C ASP A 65 0.72 -0.27 8.96
N PRO A 66 0.69 -1.51 8.44
CA PRO A 66 -0.31 -1.91 7.44
C PRO A 66 -1.75 -1.84 7.98
N ASP A 67 -1.93 -1.92 9.30
CA ASP A 67 -3.24 -1.87 9.94
C ASP A 67 -3.68 -0.44 10.29
N LYS A 68 -2.78 0.56 10.26
CA LYS A 68 -3.12 1.96 10.56
C LYS A 68 -3.00 2.89 9.36
N ASP A 69 -1.94 2.76 8.57
CA ASP A 69 -1.63 3.68 7.47
C ASP A 69 -2.47 3.40 6.21
N PHE A 70 -3.12 2.24 6.15
CA PHE A 70 -3.91 1.84 4.98
C PHE A 70 -5.42 1.94 5.19
N LEU A 71 -5.90 2.02 6.44
CA LEU A 71 -7.33 2.15 6.67
C LEU A 71 -7.80 3.47 6.02
N PRO A 72 -8.78 3.43 5.10
CA PRO A 72 -9.40 4.66 4.63
C PRO A 72 -9.89 5.44 5.86
N ALA A 73 -9.67 6.76 5.88
CA ALA A 73 -10.23 7.62 6.92
C ALA A 73 -11.70 7.24 7.08
N GLU A 74 -12.13 6.93 8.31
CA GLU A 74 -13.48 6.43 8.58
C GLU A 74 -14.48 7.36 7.90
N THR A 75 -14.97 6.95 6.73
CA THR A 75 -16.06 7.65 6.07
C THR A 75 -17.25 7.41 6.99
N PRO A 76 -17.89 8.46 7.54
CA PRO A 76 -19.10 8.27 8.31
C PRO A 76 -20.10 7.61 7.35
N GLU A 77 -20.39 6.33 7.57
CA GLU A 77 -21.43 5.62 6.83
C GLU A 77 -22.75 6.36 7.08
N ALA A 78 -23.37 6.84 5.99
CA ALA A 78 -24.68 7.49 5.98
C ALA A 78 -25.82 6.46 5.91
#